data_AF-A0A9R1QCJ0-F1
#
_entry.id   AF-A0A9R1QCJ0-F1
#
_cell.length_a   1.000
_cell.length_b   1.000
_cell.length_c   1.000
_cell.angle_alpha   90.00
_cell.angle_beta   90.00
_cell.angle_gamma   90.00
#
_symmetry.space_group_name_H-M   'P 1'
#
loop_
_entity.id
_entity.type
_entity.pdbx_description
1 polymer ?
#
loop_
_entity_poly.entity_id
_entity_poly.type
_entity_poly.pdbx_seq_one_letter_code
_entity_poly.pdbx_strand_id
1 'polypeptide(L)'
;MMSSGVVLAVGFQLSGGDSQTDALIWYSWLGGVIIGTMLGANSVLEEHCKAGPRNVVITGSTRGLGKALAREFLLSGDHVVIASRSPDSVLQTINELEENIQEGLSVAKKKQRETLLQAKVVGTSCDVCKPEDVKKLVNFAVGELGSIDIWINNAGTNKGFRPLVNFSDEDITQIVSTNLVGSLLCTREAMDVMQYQEKGGHVFNMDGAGSGGSSTPLTAVYGSTKCGLRQFQASLMKESRRSKVGVHTASPGMVLTDLLLR
;
A
#
# COMPACT_ATOMS: atom_id res chain seq x y z
N MET A 1 -15.34 9.84 16.00
CA MET A 1 -15.55 10.19 14.57
C MET A 1 -14.72 9.23 13.75
N MET A 2 -15.35 8.28 13.07
CA MET A 2 -14.66 7.31 12.21
C MET A 2 -14.16 8.06 10.97
N SER A 3 -12.85 8.17 10.80
CA SER A 3 -12.24 8.75 9.60
C SER A 3 -12.28 7.74 8.47
N SER A 4 -13.42 7.62 7.80
CA SER A 4 -13.53 6.96 6.49
C SER A 4 -12.98 7.89 5.41
N GLY A 5 -11.68 7.78 5.14
CA GLY A 5 -11.05 8.50 4.04
C GLY A 5 -11.57 7.97 2.70
N VAL A 6 -12.23 8.83 1.92
CA VAL A 6 -12.67 8.51 0.54
C VAL A 6 -11.51 8.78 -0.42
N VAL A 7 -11.10 7.76 -1.17
CA VAL A 7 -10.07 7.89 -2.21
C VAL A 7 -10.73 8.31 -3.51
N LEU A 8 -10.52 9.57 -3.92
CA LEU A 8 -11.19 10.16 -5.10
C LEU A 8 -10.54 9.75 -6.44
N ALA A 9 -9.24 9.45 -6.44
CA ALA A 9 -8.50 8.93 -7.58
C ALA A 9 -7.17 8.30 -7.11
N VAL A 10 -6.70 7.23 -7.78
CA VAL A 10 -5.34 6.70 -7.60
C VAL A 10 -4.67 6.60 -8.97
N GLY A 11 -3.56 7.31 -9.15
CA GLY A 11 -2.71 7.15 -10.33
C GLY A 11 -1.62 6.12 -10.06
N PHE A 12 -1.41 5.18 -10.97
CA PHE A 12 -0.30 4.22 -10.89
C PHE A 12 0.73 4.47 -11.99
N GLN A 13 2.01 4.30 -11.68
CA GLN A 13 3.06 4.18 -12.70
C GLN A 13 3.72 2.80 -12.54
N LEU A 14 3.54 1.95 -13.56
CA LEU A 14 3.95 0.54 -13.52
C LEU A 14 5.35 0.32 -14.11
N SER A 15 6.07 -0.66 -13.57
CA SER A 15 7.31 -1.19 -14.14
C SER A 15 7.53 -2.67 -13.86
N GLY A 16 7.83 -3.43 -14.93
CA GLY A 16 8.27 -4.83 -14.85
C GLY A 16 7.28 -5.77 -14.13
N GLY A 17 7.71 -7.02 -13.94
CA GLY A 17 6.90 -8.09 -13.35
C GLY A 17 6.06 -8.86 -14.38
N ASP A 18 5.15 -9.72 -13.90
CA ASP A 18 4.27 -10.51 -14.75
C ASP A 18 3.36 -9.60 -15.59
N SER A 19 3.27 -9.86 -16.90
CA SER A 19 2.40 -9.16 -17.85
C SER A 19 0.91 -9.15 -17.46
N GLN A 20 0.51 -10.00 -16.50
CA GLN A 20 -0.86 -10.06 -15.98
C GLN A 20 -1.22 -8.89 -15.05
N THR A 21 -0.26 -8.21 -14.41
CA THR A 21 -0.55 -7.03 -13.56
C THR A 21 -0.48 -5.69 -14.31
N ASP A 22 -0.06 -5.69 -15.59
CA ASP A 22 -0.29 -4.56 -16.51
C ASP A 22 -1.80 -4.27 -16.72
N ALA A 23 -2.66 -5.23 -16.33
CA ALA A 23 -4.11 -5.14 -16.39
C ALA A 23 -4.80 -4.89 -15.03
N LEU A 24 -4.06 -4.57 -13.94
CA LEU A 24 -4.68 -4.28 -12.64
C LEU A 24 -5.64 -3.08 -12.75
N ILE A 25 -6.91 -3.37 -12.49
CA ILE A 25 -8.04 -2.59 -12.99
C ILE A 25 -8.22 -1.28 -12.25
N TRP A 26 -8.36 -0.24 -13.08
CA TRP A 26 -8.70 1.16 -12.88
C TRP A 26 -9.75 1.46 -11.80
N TYR A 27 -9.49 2.50 -11.00
CA TYR A 27 -10.53 3.22 -10.27
C TYR A 27 -10.53 4.70 -10.64
N SER A 28 -11.52 5.09 -11.43
CA SER A 28 -12.01 6.47 -11.51
C SER A 28 -13.53 6.42 -11.56
N TRP A 29 -14.20 6.96 -10.54
CA TRP A 29 -15.60 7.33 -10.69
C TRP A 29 -15.81 8.74 -10.18
N LEU A 30 -16.19 9.63 -11.09
CA LEU A 30 -16.84 10.90 -10.79
C LEU A 30 -17.94 11.08 -11.82
N GLY A 31 -19.19 10.95 -11.35
CA GLY A 31 -20.38 11.61 -11.88
C GLY A 31 -20.71 11.51 -13.37
N GLY A 32 -21.72 10.70 -13.70
CA GLY A 32 -22.62 10.95 -14.83
C GLY A 32 -22.34 10.17 -16.13
N VAL A 33 -23.14 9.13 -16.34
CA VAL A 33 -23.53 8.48 -17.62
C VAL A 33 -22.40 8.03 -18.57
N ILE A 34 -22.25 6.70 -18.71
CA ILE A 34 -22.25 5.95 -20.00
C ILE A 34 -22.45 4.46 -19.65
N ILE A 35 -23.54 3.87 -20.15
CA ILE A 35 -24.02 2.50 -19.88
C ILE A 35 -23.29 1.41 -20.71
N GLY A 36 -22.24 1.76 -21.46
CA GLY A 36 -21.59 0.82 -22.41
C GLY A 36 -20.40 0.00 -21.88
N THR A 37 -19.70 0.45 -20.84
CA THR A 37 -18.41 -0.12 -20.39
C THR A 37 -18.51 -1.10 -19.20
N MET A 38 -19.68 -1.22 -18.57
CA MET A 38 -19.86 -2.07 -17.38
C MET A 38 -19.78 -3.58 -17.67
N LEU A 39 -20.06 -4.03 -18.90
CA LEU A 39 -19.95 -5.45 -19.26
C LEU A 39 -18.49 -5.88 -19.50
N GLY A 40 -17.64 -4.97 -20.02
CA GLY A 40 -16.21 -5.21 -20.24
C GLY A 40 -15.39 -5.17 -18.95
N ALA A 41 -15.65 -4.20 -18.07
CA ALA A 41 -14.93 -4.10 -16.80
C ALA A 41 -15.23 -5.29 -15.87
N ASN A 42 -16.49 -5.76 -15.82
CA ASN A 42 -16.85 -6.94 -15.02
C ASN A 42 -16.21 -8.23 -15.55
N SER A 43 -16.07 -8.41 -16.86
CA SER A 43 -15.44 -9.60 -17.42
C SER A 43 -13.93 -9.63 -17.18
N VAL A 44 -13.25 -8.49 -17.29
CA VAL A 44 -11.80 -8.40 -16.97
C VAL A 44 -11.56 -8.56 -15.45
N LEU A 45 -12.46 -8.04 -14.59
CA LEU A 45 -12.44 -8.28 -13.14
C LEU A 45 -12.65 -9.77 -12.81
N GLU A 46 -13.61 -10.43 -13.48
CA GLU A 46 -13.87 -11.86 -13.28
C GLU A 46 -12.74 -12.77 -13.78
N GLU A 47 -11.98 -12.36 -14.81
CA GLU A 47 -10.79 -13.09 -15.25
C GLU A 47 -9.59 -12.91 -14.33
N HIS A 48 -9.39 -11.73 -13.74
CA HIS A 48 -8.30 -11.50 -12.78
C HIS A 48 -8.54 -12.18 -11.43
N CYS A 49 -9.81 -12.33 -11.02
CA CYS A 49 -10.19 -13.17 -9.88
C CYS A 49 -9.95 -14.68 -10.10
N LYS A 50 -9.48 -15.13 -11.28
CA LYS A 50 -9.12 -16.54 -11.52
C LYS A 50 -7.82 -16.98 -10.83
N ALA A 51 -7.01 -16.06 -10.31
CA ALA A 51 -5.70 -16.36 -9.74
C ALA A 51 -5.67 -16.56 -8.20
N GLY A 52 -6.76 -17.04 -7.58
CA GLY A 52 -6.78 -17.31 -6.13
C GLY A 52 -6.51 -16.08 -5.24
N PRO A 53 -6.37 -16.27 -3.91
CA PRO A 53 -6.06 -15.19 -2.99
C PRO A 53 -4.61 -14.73 -3.15
N ARG A 54 -4.38 -13.41 -3.13
CA ARG A 54 -3.03 -12.82 -3.15
C ARG A 54 -2.51 -12.62 -1.74
N ASN A 55 -1.19 -12.70 -1.59
CA ASN A 55 -0.49 -12.44 -0.33
C ASN A 55 0.03 -11.00 -0.31
N VAL A 56 -0.57 -10.15 0.53
CA VAL A 56 -0.34 -8.70 0.56
C VAL A 56 0.27 -8.27 1.89
N VAL A 57 1.34 -7.47 1.86
CA VAL A 57 1.95 -6.85 3.05
C VAL A 57 1.78 -5.34 2.96
N ILE A 58 1.25 -4.71 4.01
CA ILE A 58 0.99 -3.26 4.02
C ILE A 58 1.61 -2.62 5.26
N THR A 59 2.56 -1.70 5.07
CA THR A 59 3.14 -0.91 6.16
C THR A 59 2.24 0.28 6.53
N GLY A 60 2.23 0.69 7.81
CA GLY A 60 1.42 1.83 8.26
C GLY A 60 -0.09 1.60 8.16
N SER A 61 -0.54 0.37 8.36
CA SER A 61 -1.89 -0.13 8.01
C SER A 61 -2.90 -0.16 9.15
N THR A 62 -2.59 0.45 10.30
CA THR A 62 -3.52 0.50 11.45
C THR A 62 -4.44 1.71 11.46
N ARG A 63 -4.30 2.62 10.48
CA ARG A 63 -5.16 3.79 10.32
C ARG A 63 -5.13 4.34 8.89
N GLY A 64 -6.01 5.28 8.61
CA GLY A 64 -6.05 6.04 7.35
C GLY A 64 -6.08 5.13 6.13
N LEU A 65 -5.32 5.51 5.10
CA LEU A 65 -5.32 4.81 3.82
C LEU A 65 -4.84 3.36 3.92
N GLY A 66 -3.78 3.08 4.70
CA GLY A 66 -3.26 1.73 4.83
C GLY A 66 -4.27 0.74 5.40
N LYS A 67 -5.09 1.18 6.36
CA LYS A 67 -6.18 0.37 6.92
C LYS A 67 -7.30 0.15 5.92
N ALA A 68 -7.66 1.19 5.16
CA ALA A 68 -8.66 1.09 4.10
C ALA A 68 -8.20 0.10 3.01
N LEU A 69 -6.94 0.18 2.58
CA LEU A 69 -6.35 -0.78 1.63
C LEU A 69 -6.41 -2.21 2.18
N ALA A 70 -6.00 -2.43 3.44
CA ALA A 70 -6.07 -3.74 4.07
C ALA A 70 -7.49 -4.32 4.05
N ARG A 71 -8.49 -3.50 4.38
CA ARG A 71 -9.90 -3.88 4.31
C ARG A 71 -10.33 -4.29 2.90
N GLU A 72 -10.00 -3.51 1.88
CA GLU A 72 -10.44 -3.81 0.51
C GLU A 72 -9.77 -5.06 -0.09
N PHE A 73 -8.49 -5.32 0.25
CA PHE A 73 -7.84 -6.58 -0.11
C PHE A 73 -8.51 -7.78 0.58
N LEU A 74 -8.80 -7.67 1.89
CA LEU A 74 -9.50 -8.73 2.62
C LEU A 74 -10.91 -8.98 2.06
N LEU A 75 -11.67 -7.92 1.73
CA LEU A 75 -12.99 -8.05 1.12
C LEU A 75 -12.95 -8.65 -0.30
N SER A 76 -11.78 -8.63 -0.93
CA SER A 76 -11.51 -9.32 -2.21
C SER A 76 -11.08 -10.78 -2.02
N GLY A 77 -11.01 -11.28 -0.78
CA GLY A 77 -10.60 -12.64 -0.44
C GLY A 77 -9.09 -12.84 -0.27
N ASP A 78 -8.29 -11.77 -0.30
CA ASP A 78 -6.83 -11.86 -0.22
C ASP A 78 -6.35 -12.13 1.21
N HIS A 79 -5.09 -12.54 1.35
CA HIS A 79 -4.41 -12.62 2.65
C HIS A 79 -3.60 -11.35 2.89
N VAL A 80 -3.77 -10.74 4.06
CA VAL A 80 -3.15 -9.45 4.39
C VAL A 80 -2.35 -9.51 5.67
N VAL A 81 -1.07 -9.16 5.58
CA VAL A 81 -0.22 -8.83 6.73
C VAL A 81 -0.26 -7.32 6.95
N ILE A 82 -0.76 -6.91 8.11
CA ILE A 82 -0.74 -5.51 8.56
C ILE A 82 0.43 -5.24 9.48
N ALA A 83 0.96 -4.01 9.44
CA ALA A 83 2.10 -3.62 10.24
C ALA A 83 2.05 -2.13 10.62
N SER A 84 2.34 -1.84 11.89
CA SER A 84 2.58 -0.49 12.40
C SER A 84 3.47 -0.53 13.64
N ARG A 85 3.89 0.63 14.16
CA ARG A 85 4.80 0.69 15.31
C ARG A 85 4.20 0.18 16.62
N SER A 86 2.89 0.31 16.81
CA SER A 86 2.21 -0.03 18.06
C SER A 86 1.62 -1.44 17.99
N PRO A 87 2.08 -2.40 18.82
CA PRO A 87 1.50 -3.74 18.89
C PRO A 87 0.00 -3.69 19.21
N ASP A 88 -0.42 -2.82 20.14
CA ASP A 88 -1.83 -2.68 20.54
C ASP A 88 -2.69 -2.21 19.36
N SER A 89 -2.21 -1.23 18.59
CA SER A 89 -2.93 -0.75 17.41
C SER A 89 -3.02 -1.81 16.31
N VAL A 90 -2.01 -2.68 16.18
CA VAL A 90 -2.04 -3.82 15.27
C VAL A 90 -3.12 -4.79 15.70
N LEU A 91 -3.11 -5.22 16.97
CA LEU A 91 -4.10 -6.16 17.50
C LEU A 91 -5.53 -5.63 17.36
N GLN A 92 -5.76 -4.36 17.72
CA GLN A 92 -7.07 -3.73 17.56
C GLN A 92 -7.52 -3.72 16.09
N THR A 93 -6.60 -3.40 15.17
CA THR A 93 -6.93 -3.36 13.75
C THR A 93 -7.23 -4.75 13.18
N ILE A 94 -6.54 -5.80 13.65
CA ILE A 94 -6.85 -7.19 13.26
C ILE A 94 -8.30 -7.50 13.62
N ASN A 95 -8.70 -7.29 14.88
CA ASN A 95 -10.07 -7.56 15.32
C ASN A 95 -11.11 -6.80 14.49
N GLU A 96 -10.88 -5.49 14.26
CA GLU A 96 -11.78 -4.68 13.44
C GLU A 96 -11.86 -5.17 11.98
N LEU A 97 -10.75 -5.64 11.40
CA LEU A 97 -10.73 -6.19 10.04
C LEU A 97 -11.42 -7.55 9.97
N GLU A 98 -11.29 -8.40 10.99
CA GLU A 98 -12.03 -9.66 11.10
C GLU A 98 -13.54 -9.42 11.19
N GLU A 99 -13.98 -8.43 11.97
CA GLU A 99 -15.40 -8.01 12.03
C GLU A 99 -15.89 -7.57 10.65
N ASN A 100 -15.12 -6.76 9.92
CA ASN A 100 -15.45 -6.36 8.54
C ASN A 100 -15.60 -7.56 7.59
N ILE A 101 -14.77 -8.60 7.73
CA ILE A 101 -14.88 -9.83 6.94
C ILE A 101 -16.20 -10.55 7.27
N GLN A 102 -16.56 -10.66 8.56
CA GLN A 102 -17.80 -11.31 8.97
C GLN A 102 -19.05 -10.57 8.48
N GLU A 103 -19.04 -9.24 8.57
CA GLU A 103 -20.08 -8.41 7.99
C GLU A 103 -20.20 -8.63 6.48
N GLY A 104 -19.06 -8.63 5.76
CA GLY A 104 -19.01 -8.92 4.33
C GLY A 104 -19.59 -10.30 3.99
N LEU A 105 -19.28 -11.33 4.79
CA LEU A 105 -19.80 -12.69 4.60
C LEU A 105 -21.32 -12.77 4.75
N SER A 106 -21.91 -11.94 5.62
CA SER A 106 -23.36 -11.92 5.86
C SER A 106 -24.17 -11.37 4.68
N VAL A 107 -23.57 -10.46 3.90
CA VAL A 107 -24.22 -9.80 2.75
C VAL A 107 -23.79 -10.36 1.40
N ALA A 108 -22.71 -11.14 1.34
CA ALA A 108 -22.14 -11.67 0.11
C ALA A 108 -23.01 -12.73 -0.57
N LYS A 109 -23.08 -12.67 -1.90
CA LYS A 109 -23.67 -13.74 -2.73
C LYS A 109 -22.76 -14.98 -2.72
N LYS A 110 -23.31 -16.16 -3.05
CA LYS A 110 -22.62 -17.47 -2.98
C LYS A 110 -21.17 -17.46 -3.51
N LYS A 111 -20.93 -16.98 -4.73
CA LYS A 111 -19.58 -16.90 -5.34
C LYS A 111 -18.63 -15.97 -4.57
N GLN A 112 -19.10 -14.79 -4.15
CA GLN A 112 -18.30 -13.84 -3.37
C GLN A 112 -18.00 -14.37 -1.97
N ARG A 113 -18.94 -15.12 -1.39
CA ARG A 113 -18.76 -15.76 -0.08
C ARG A 113 -17.64 -16.81 -0.11
N GLU A 114 -17.55 -17.61 -1.18
CA GLU A 114 -16.46 -18.59 -1.36
C GLU A 114 -15.09 -17.92 -1.46
N THR A 115 -15.00 -16.78 -2.13
CA THR A 115 -13.77 -15.97 -2.17
C THR A 115 -13.44 -15.37 -0.81
N LEU A 116 -14.42 -14.75 -0.14
CA LEU A 116 -14.22 -14.07 1.13
C LEU A 116 -13.88 -15.02 2.29
N LEU A 117 -14.32 -16.27 2.22
CA LEU A 117 -13.93 -17.32 3.17
C LEU A 117 -12.43 -17.66 3.14
N GLN A 118 -11.72 -17.28 2.07
CA GLN A 118 -10.27 -17.45 1.98
C GLN A 118 -9.51 -16.28 2.61
N ALA A 119 -10.18 -15.15 2.91
CA ALA A 119 -9.51 -13.99 3.48
C ALA A 119 -8.86 -14.33 4.84
N LYS A 120 -7.60 -13.91 5.00
CA LYS A 120 -6.81 -14.10 6.21
C LYS A 120 -6.15 -12.77 6.57
N VAL A 121 -6.28 -12.33 7.82
CA VAL A 121 -5.54 -11.18 8.33
C VAL A 121 -4.63 -11.60 9.47
N VAL A 122 -3.38 -11.15 9.42
CA VAL A 122 -2.39 -11.29 10.49
C VAL A 122 -1.61 -9.99 10.58
N GLY A 123 -0.85 -9.79 11.66
CA GLY A 123 -0.03 -8.58 11.76
C GLY A 123 1.04 -8.65 12.82
N THR A 124 2.04 -7.78 12.65
CA THR A 124 3.16 -7.65 13.58
C THR A 124 3.60 -6.18 13.71
N SER A 125 4.23 -5.84 14.82
CA SER A 125 4.77 -4.49 14.99
C SER A 125 6.00 -4.28 14.12
N CYS A 126 6.08 -3.13 13.45
CA CYS A 126 7.22 -2.75 12.64
C CYS A 126 7.40 -1.22 12.65
N ASP A 127 8.60 -0.77 13.01
CA ASP A 127 9.08 0.56 12.70
C ASP A 127 9.91 0.52 11.42
N VAL A 128 9.37 1.06 10.33
CA VAL A 128 10.02 1.07 9.02
C VAL A 128 11.35 1.83 9.02
N CYS A 129 11.61 2.68 10.01
CA CYS A 129 12.89 3.37 10.16
C CYS A 129 14.03 2.43 10.62
N LYS A 130 13.70 1.22 11.08
CA LYS A 130 14.64 0.27 11.69
C LYS A 130 14.84 -0.96 10.79
N PRO A 131 16.04 -1.16 10.21
CA PRO A 131 16.31 -2.28 9.31
C PRO A 131 15.97 -3.66 9.89
N GLU A 132 16.23 -3.85 11.18
CA GLU A 132 15.96 -5.10 11.91
C GLU A 132 14.46 -5.39 12.03
N ASP A 133 13.62 -4.36 12.16
CA ASP A 133 12.17 -4.54 12.25
C ASP A 133 11.55 -4.81 10.87
N VAL A 134 12.08 -4.18 9.81
CA VAL A 134 11.69 -4.50 8.43
C VAL A 134 12.01 -5.97 8.09
N LYS A 135 13.20 -6.46 8.48
CA LYS A 135 13.57 -7.87 8.31
C LYS A 135 12.64 -8.82 9.05
N LYS A 136 12.29 -8.51 10.31
CA LYS A 136 11.31 -9.29 11.08
C LYS A 136 9.94 -9.30 10.39
N LEU A 137 9.50 -8.17 9.84
CA LEU A 137 8.23 -8.08 9.12
C LEU A 137 8.21 -8.98 7.88
N VAL A 138 9.27 -8.97 7.08
CA VAL A 138 9.40 -9.84 5.91
C VAL A 138 9.37 -11.32 6.32
N ASN A 139 10.18 -11.70 7.32
CA ASN A 139 10.21 -13.08 7.81
C ASN A 139 8.85 -13.53 8.36
N PHE A 140 8.16 -12.66 9.08
CA PHE A 140 6.82 -12.91 9.59
C PHE A 140 5.83 -13.13 8.44
N ALA A 141 5.83 -12.25 7.42
CA ALA A 141 4.93 -12.38 6.28
C ALA A 141 5.17 -13.67 5.50
N VAL A 142 6.43 -14.04 5.24
CA VAL A 142 6.77 -15.32 4.58
C VAL A 142 6.35 -16.51 5.45
N GLY A 143 6.57 -16.45 6.77
CA GLY A 143 6.15 -17.52 7.68
C GLY A 143 4.64 -17.72 7.73
N GLU A 144 3.87 -16.63 7.66
CA GLU A 144 2.41 -16.66 7.77
C GLU A 144 1.68 -16.97 6.45
N LEU A 145 2.24 -16.50 5.33
CA LEU A 145 1.59 -16.54 4.02
C LEU A 145 2.30 -17.47 3.00
N GLY A 146 3.53 -17.88 3.29
CA GLY A 146 4.36 -18.72 2.41
C GLY A 146 5.09 -17.95 1.30
N SER A 147 4.46 -16.91 0.75
CA SER A 147 5.04 -16.00 -0.24
C SER A 147 4.49 -14.58 -0.07
N ILE A 148 5.08 -13.61 -0.75
CA ILE A 148 4.60 -12.23 -0.83
C ILE A 148 4.37 -11.87 -2.29
N ASP A 149 3.12 -11.65 -2.68
CA ASP A 149 2.78 -11.24 -4.06
C ASP A 149 2.83 -9.72 -4.20
N ILE A 150 2.35 -9.00 -3.17
CA ILE A 150 2.24 -7.54 -3.17
C ILE A 150 2.81 -6.98 -1.87
N TRP A 151 3.69 -5.99 -1.98
CA TRP A 151 4.22 -5.22 -0.86
C TRP A 151 3.89 -3.74 -1.03
N ILE A 152 3.27 -3.12 -0.03
CA ILE A 152 2.85 -1.71 -0.07
C ILE A 152 3.60 -0.89 0.99
N ASN A 153 4.48 -0.02 0.50
CA ASN A 153 5.16 1.01 1.29
C ASN A 153 4.24 2.21 1.52
N ASN A 154 3.28 2.03 2.44
CA ASN A 154 2.29 3.04 2.81
C ASN A 154 2.65 3.85 4.07
N ALA A 155 3.53 3.34 4.95
CA ALA A 155 3.94 4.09 6.13
C ALA A 155 4.50 5.48 5.75
N GLY A 156 3.94 6.53 6.37
CA GLY A 156 4.34 7.90 6.09
C GLY A 156 3.88 8.87 7.18
N THR A 157 4.56 10.00 7.28
CA THR A 157 4.26 11.07 8.22
C THR A 157 4.51 12.45 7.62
N ASN A 158 3.70 13.40 8.03
CA ASN A 158 3.89 14.82 7.86
C ASN A 158 3.75 15.48 9.24
N LYS A 159 4.55 16.49 9.56
CA LYS A 159 4.58 17.15 10.88
C LYS A 159 3.92 18.55 10.83
N GLY A 160 2.83 18.63 10.09
CA GLY A 160 2.05 19.85 9.88
C GLY A 160 2.55 20.74 8.73
N PHE A 161 1.97 21.95 8.64
CA PHE A 161 2.19 22.91 7.57
C PHE A 161 2.81 24.19 8.12
N ARG A 162 4.11 24.41 7.93
CA ARG A 162 4.83 25.59 8.43
C ARG A 162 6.08 25.90 7.58
N PRO A 163 6.60 27.14 7.59
CA PRO A 163 7.88 27.43 6.93
C PRO A 163 9.01 26.51 7.43
N LEU A 164 9.99 26.20 6.58
CA LEU A 164 11.09 25.27 6.90
C LEU A 164 11.81 25.63 8.20
N VAL A 165 12.03 26.94 8.41
CA VAL A 165 12.71 27.50 9.60
C VAL A 165 12.00 27.20 10.93
N ASN A 166 10.75 26.72 10.89
CA ASN A 166 9.96 26.40 12.08
C ASN A 166 9.82 24.89 12.33
N PHE A 167 10.45 24.03 11.52
CA PHE A 167 10.55 22.61 11.80
C PHE A 167 11.71 22.35 12.77
N SER A 168 11.52 21.45 13.73
CA SER A 168 12.63 20.98 14.57
C SER A 168 13.47 19.93 13.82
N ASP A 169 14.68 19.69 14.31
CA ASP A 169 15.56 18.66 13.78
C ASP A 169 14.92 17.26 13.87
N GLU A 170 14.16 16.99 14.93
CA GLU A 170 13.43 15.74 15.13
C GLU A 170 12.29 15.58 14.11
N ASP A 171 11.56 16.65 13.81
CA ASP A 171 10.51 16.60 12.80
C ASP A 171 11.09 16.32 11.42
N ILE A 172 12.17 17.01 11.04
CA ILE A 172 12.88 16.78 9.78
C ILE A 172 13.37 15.32 9.72
N THR A 173 14.07 14.87 10.75
CA THR A 173 14.63 13.52 10.83
C THR A 173 13.53 12.46 10.76
N GLN A 174 12.42 12.65 11.46
CA GLN A 174 11.32 11.68 11.46
C GLN A 174 10.63 11.59 10.09
N ILE A 175 10.39 12.72 9.43
CA ILE A 175 9.78 12.76 8.09
C ILE A 175 10.68 12.01 7.09
N VAL A 176 11.98 12.34 7.07
CA VAL A 176 12.94 11.71 6.15
C VAL A 176 13.10 10.21 6.45
N SER A 177 13.25 9.85 7.72
CA SER A 177 13.43 8.46 8.14
C SER A 177 12.22 7.60 7.80
N THR A 178 11.00 8.10 8.01
CA THR A 178 9.78 7.32 7.74
C THR A 178 9.49 7.26 6.24
N ASN A 179 9.44 8.41 5.58
CA ASN A 179 8.89 8.50 4.22
C ASN A 179 9.87 8.04 3.16
N LEU A 180 11.17 8.35 3.35
CA LEU A 180 12.21 8.01 2.39
C LEU A 180 12.96 6.76 2.85
N VAL A 181 13.74 6.85 3.94
CA VAL A 181 14.62 5.74 4.37
C VAL A 181 13.82 4.46 4.60
N GLY A 182 12.67 4.54 5.28
CA GLY A 182 11.82 3.38 5.53
C GLY A 182 11.27 2.76 4.25
N SER A 183 10.86 3.55 3.27
CA SER A 183 10.45 3.03 1.96
C SER A 183 11.61 2.33 1.24
N LEU A 184 12.82 2.89 1.28
CA LEU A 184 14.01 2.27 0.68
C LEU A 184 14.33 0.91 1.34
N LEU A 185 14.33 0.86 2.68
CA LEU A 185 14.59 -0.36 3.44
C LEU A 185 13.55 -1.43 3.12
N CYS A 186 12.26 -1.08 3.19
CA CYS A 186 11.18 -2.01 2.88
C CYS A 186 11.22 -2.48 1.42
N THR A 187 11.47 -1.61 0.46
CA THR A 187 11.63 -2.02 -0.95
C THR A 187 12.78 -2.99 -1.12
N ARG A 188 13.95 -2.72 -0.51
CA ARG A 188 15.11 -3.61 -0.60
C ARG A 188 14.79 -5.01 -0.08
N GLU A 189 14.25 -5.11 1.13
CA GLU A 189 13.97 -6.42 1.76
C GLU A 189 12.83 -7.16 1.04
N ALA A 190 11.80 -6.45 0.56
CA ALA A 190 10.73 -7.05 -0.24
C ALA A 190 11.27 -7.60 -1.57
N MET A 191 12.09 -6.84 -2.29
CA MET A 191 12.72 -7.29 -3.53
C MET A 191 13.63 -8.50 -3.31
N ASP A 192 14.40 -8.49 -2.22
CA ASP A 192 15.34 -9.56 -1.89
C ASP A 192 14.64 -10.90 -1.67
N VAL A 193 13.46 -10.91 -1.04
CA VAL A 193 12.68 -12.14 -0.90
C VAL A 193 11.91 -12.50 -2.17
N MET A 194 11.27 -11.52 -2.81
CA MET A 194 10.42 -11.76 -3.98
C MET A 194 11.20 -12.29 -5.19
N GLN A 195 12.48 -11.94 -5.36
CA GLN A 195 13.29 -12.41 -6.51
C GLN A 195 13.49 -13.93 -6.52
N TYR A 196 13.43 -14.59 -5.37
CA TYR A 196 13.57 -16.03 -5.24
C TYR A 196 12.24 -16.79 -5.38
N GLN A 197 11.11 -16.08 -5.42
CA GLN A 197 9.80 -16.69 -5.65
C GLN A 197 9.64 -17.06 -7.13
N GLU A 198 8.91 -18.15 -7.40
CA GLU A 198 8.67 -18.61 -8.77
C GLU A 198 8.01 -17.51 -9.63
N LYS A 199 6.94 -16.90 -9.08
CA LYS A 199 6.13 -15.85 -9.70
C LYS A 199 6.70 -14.43 -9.56
N GLY A 200 7.76 -14.23 -8.78
CA GLY A 200 8.22 -12.89 -8.43
C GLY A 200 7.27 -12.17 -7.47
N GLY A 201 7.08 -10.86 -7.66
CA GLY A 201 6.18 -10.05 -6.83
C GLY A 201 6.16 -8.57 -7.23
N HIS A 202 5.37 -7.76 -6.53
CA HIS A 202 5.20 -6.34 -6.84
C HIS A 202 5.31 -5.46 -5.60
N VAL A 203 6.17 -4.45 -5.67
CA VAL A 203 6.35 -3.43 -4.63
C VAL A 203 5.70 -2.13 -5.06
N PHE A 204 4.83 -1.56 -4.23
CA PHE A 204 4.17 -0.28 -4.46
C PHE A 204 4.65 0.77 -3.46
N ASN A 205 5.23 1.85 -3.96
CA ASN A 205 5.61 3.03 -3.19
C ASN A 205 4.49 4.06 -3.22
N MET A 206 4.00 4.46 -2.05
CA MET A 206 2.93 5.46 -1.97
C MET A 206 3.47 6.85 -2.27
N ASP A 207 2.97 7.44 -3.35
CA ASP A 207 3.35 8.76 -3.80
C ASP A 207 2.57 9.86 -3.08
N GLY A 208 2.93 11.12 -3.30
CA GLY A 208 2.19 12.24 -2.70
C GLY A 208 2.61 13.61 -3.21
N ALA A 209 2.05 14.65 -2.58
CA ALA A 209 2.35 16.04 -2.94
C ALA A 209 3.86 16.32 -3.00
N GLY A 210 4.30 16.93 -4.09
CA GLY A 210 5.72 17.26 -4.37
C GLY A 210 6.47 16.21 -5.18
N SER A 211 5.89 15.03 -5.42
CA SER A 211 6.59 13.97 -6.15
C SER A 211 6.97 14.33 -7.58
N GLY A 212 6.11 15.07 -8.28
CA GLY A 212 6.38 15.56 -9.63
C GLY A 212 7.45 16.65 -9.73
N GLY A 213 8.10 17.04 -8.62
CA GLY A 213 9.09 18.11 -8.58
C GLY A 213 8.51 19.52 -8.44
N SER A 214 7.18 19.64 -8.30
CA SER A 214 6.52 20.92 -8.02
C SER A 214 6.86 21.45 -6.64
N SER A 215 6.89 22.78 -6.48
CA SER A 215 7.12 23.42 -5.18
C SER A 215 6.05 23.06 -4.16
N THR A 216 6.47 22.67 -2.96
CA THR A 216 5.58 22.34 -1.82
C THR A 216 5.83 23.29 -0.65
N PRO A 217 5.37 24.56 -0.73
CA PRO A 217 5.51 25.49 0.39
C PRO A 217 4.84 24.91 1.65
N LEU A 218 5.38 25.25 2.81
CA LEU A 218 4.95 24.78 4.13
C LEU A 218 5.12 23.27 4.42
N THR A 219 5.47 22.48 3.41
CA THR A 219 5.71 21.02 3.51
C THR A 219 6.99 20.62 2.78
N ALA A 220 7.98 21.52 2.75
CA ALA A 220 9.21 21.37 1.97
C ALA A 220 9.94 20.04 2.24
N VAL A 221 10.02 19.61 3.51
CA VAL A 221 10.64 18.33 3.89
C VAL A 221 9.85 17.15 3.32
N TYR A 222 8.53 17.13 3.54
CA TYR A 222 7.65 16.08 3.03
C TYR A 222 7.72 15.98 1.50
N GLY A 223 7.54 17.10 0.80
CA GLY A 223 7.63 17.15 -0.67
C GLY A 223 8.99 16.69 -1.19
N SER A 224 10.08 17.05 -0.50
CA SER A 224 11.43 16.56 -0.82
C SER A 224 11.53 15.04 -0.70
N THR A 225 10.95 14.43 0.35
CA THR A 225 10.94 12.96 0.47
C THR A 225 10.16 12.28 -0.66
N LYS A 226 9.03 12.84 -1.09
CA LYS A 226 8.22 12.29 -2.19
C LYS A 226 8.90 12.48 -3.55
N CYS A 227 9.57 13.60 -3.79
CA CYS A 227 10.43 13.79 -4.96
C CYS A 227 11.60 12.79 -4.97
N GLY A 228 12.23 12.55 -3.81
CA GLY A 228 13.26 11.53 -3.63
C GLY A 228 12.78 10.12 -3.99
N LEU A 229 11.57 9.74 -3.56
CA LEU A 229 10.95 8.46 -3.95
C LEU A 229 10.75 8.34 -5.46
N ARG A 230 10.38 9.43 -6.15
CA ARG A 230 10.25 9.42 -7.61
C ARG A 230 11.58 9.18 -8.31
N GLN A 231 12.67 9.78 -7.83
CA GLN A 231 14.01 9.50 -8.36
C GLN A 231 14.42 8.04 -8.09
N PHE A 232 14.18 7.56 -6.87
CA PHE A 232 14.45 6.18 -6.47
C PHE A 232 13.72 5.20 -7.38
N GLN A 233 12.42 5.43 -7.60
CA GLN A 233 11.60 4.67 -8.54
C GLN A 233 12.19 4.66 -9.94
N ALA A 234 12.56 5.82 -10.48
CA ALA A 234 13.11 5.92 -11.84
C ALA A 234 14.43 5.14 -11.99
N SER A 235 15.21 5.01 -10.93
CA SER A 235 16.44 4.20 -10.89
C SER A 235 16.11 2.71 -10.88
N LEU A 236 15.25 2.27 -9.94
CA LEU A 236 14.82 0.87 -9.83
C LEU A 236 14.14 0.36 -11.10
N MET A 237 13.38 1.20 -11.80
CA MET A 237 12.78 0.83 -13.09
C MET A 237 13.81 0.43 -14.14
N LYS A 238 15.02 0.98 -14.09
CA LYS A 238 16.11 0.63 -15.02
C LYS A 238 16.86 -0.61 -14.52
N GLU A 239 17.08 -0.72 -13.22
CA GLU A 239 17.75 -1.86 -12.58
C GLU A 239 16.93 -3.15 -12.70
N SER A 240 15.61 -3.06 -12.51
CA SER A 240 14.69 -4.20 -12.44
C SER A 240 14.10 -4.63 -13.78
N ARG A 241 14.60 -4.13 -14.93
CA ARG A 241 14.02 -4.44 -16.27
C ARG A 241 13.93 -5.93 -16.61
N ARG A 242 14.82 -6.74 -16.04
CA ARG A 242 14.84 -8.20 -16.22
C ARG A 242 14.49 -8.95 -14.93
N SER A 243 14.04 -8.24 -13.91
CA SER A 243 13.64 -8.81 -12.64
C SER A 243 12.25 -9.42 -12.76
N LYS A 244 12.01 -10.48 -11.98
CA LYS A 244 10.65 -10.99 -11.71
C LYS A 244 9.87 -10.07 -10.76
N VAL A 245 10.54 -9.11 -10.14
CA VAL A 245 9.95 -8.18 -9.19
C VAL A 245 9.68 -6.85 -9.87
N GLY A 246 8.40 -6.48 -9.94
CA GLY A 246 7.97 -5.16 -10.38
C GLY A 246 8.02 -4.15 -9.24
N VAL A 247 8.43 -2.92 -9.53
CA VAL A 247 8.40 -1.83 -8.54
C VAL A 247 7.57 -0.70 -9.14
N HIS A 248 6.62 -0.18 -8.39
CA HIS A 248 5.58 0.72 -8.88
C HIS A 248 5.40 1.89 -7.93
N THR A 249 4.78 2.96 -8.42
CA THR A 249 4.26 4.03 -7.56
C THR A 249 2.74 4.05 -7.61
N ALA A 250 2.13 4.39 -6.48
CA ALA A 250 0.68 4.60 -6.34
C ALA A 250 0.44 5.97 -5.71
N SER A 251 -0.19 6.89 -6.45
CA SER A 251 -0.55 8.23 -5.99
C SER A 251 -2.04 8.27 -5.71
N PRO A 252 -2.50 8.04 -4.47
CA PRO A 252 -3.82 8.49 -4.08
C PRO A 252 -3.83 10.02 -4.21
N GLY A 253 -4.90 10.61 -4.72
CA GLY A 253 -5.08 12.05 -4.69
C GLY A 253 -5.11 12.59 -3.26
N MET A 254 -5.70 13.77 -3.04
CA MET A 254 -5.95 14.21 -1.66
C MET A 254 -6.93 13.25 -0.98
N VAL A 255 -6.46 12.56 0.07
CA VAL A 255 -7.28 11.67 0.91
C VAL A 255 -7.31 12.22 2.32
N LEU A 256 -8.51 12.53 2.82
CA LEU A 256 -8.70 12.97 4.19
C LEU A 256 -8.34 11.84 5.15
N THR A 257 -7.22 12.00 5.85
CA THR A 257 -6.73 11.07 6.87
C THR A 257 -6.11 11.87 8.00
N ASP A 258 -5.83 11.22 9.14
CA ASP A 258 -5.05 11.80 10.24
C ASP A 258 -3.72 12.44 9.80
N LEU A 259 -3.15 12.02 8.66
CA LEU A 259 -1.93 12.61 8.10
C LEU A 259 -2.11 14.08 7.71
N LEU A 260 -3.32 14.46 7.27
CA LEU A 260 -3.65 15.84 6.87
C LEU A 260 -4.28 16.65 8.01
N LEU A 261 -4.81 15.99 9.03
CA LEU A 261 -5.58 16.60 10.12
C LEU A 261 -4.75 16.95 11.37
N ARG A 262 -3.42 16.71 11.34
CA ARG A 262 -2.47 17.01 12.43
C ARG A 262 -1.47 18.08 11.99
#